data_AF-A0A4Q8KA49-F1
#
_entry.id   AF-A0A4Q8KA49-F1
#
_cell.length_a   1.000
_cell.length_b   1.000
_cell.length_c   1.000
_cell.angle_alpha   90.00
_cell.angle_beta   90.00
_cell.angle_gamma   90.00
#
_symmetry.space_group_name_H-M   'P 1'
#
loop_
_entity.id
_entity.type
_entity.pdbx_description
1 polymer ?
#
loop_
_entity_poly.entity_id
_entity_poly.type
_entity_poly.pdbx_seq_one_letter_code
_entity_poly.pdbx_strand_id
1 'polypeptide(L)'
;MSKYHVQVAIAVLLISFTSCDAFCKYLKFSPIHSYCNPPNPECRLLDTEVTDEDKDDVVRAHNEYRNKVATGQESAAGGMPTAANMMEMVWDDELASIATKTCRDVYIPSRLLCLSSS
;
A
#
# COMPACT_ATOMS: atom_id res chain seq x y z
N MET A 1 -25.41 -8.82 -49.07
CA MET A 1 -24.15 -9.47 -48.61
C MET A 1 -23.11 -8.43 -48.20
N SER A 2 -22.70 -7.49 -49.05
CA SER A 2 -21.66 -6.47 -48.73
C SER A 2 -21.91 -5.59 -47.48
N LYS A 3 -23.17 -5.18 -47.21
CA LYS A 3 -23.50 -4.33 -46.04
C LYS A 3 -23.19 -4.99 -44.69
N TYR A 4 -23.39 -6.30 -44.58
CA TYR A 4 -23.10 -7.06 -43.37
C TYR A 4 -21.59 -7.24 -43.14
N HIS A 5 -20.79 -7.36 -44.21
CA HIS A 5 -19.32 -7.43 -44.10
C HIS A 5 -18.73 -6.11 -43.57
N VAL A 6 -19.26 -4.96 -44.00
CA VAL A 6 -18.82 -3.64 -43.51
C VAL A 6 -19.20 -3.46 -42.04
N GLN A 7 -20.42 -3.85 -41.66
CA GLN A 7 -20.86 -3.79 -40.26
C GLN A 7 -20.05 -4.72 -39.35
N VAL A 8 -19.72 -5.94 -39.81
CA VAL A 8 -18.86 -6.89 -39.08
C VAL A 8 -17.43 -6.35 -38.95
N ALA A 9 -16.88 -5.73 -40.00
CA ALA A 9 -15.53 -5.16 -39.96
C ALA A 9 -15.41 -3.99 -38.96
N ILE A 10 -16.43 -3.12 -38.89
CA ILE A 10 -16.47 -2.00 -37.93
C ILE A 10 -16.59 -2.52 -36.48
N ALA A 11 -17.39 -3.57 -36.26
CA ALA A 11 -17.53 -4.18 -34.93
C ALA A 11 -16.21 -4.82 -34.46
N VAL A 12 -15.48 -5.52 -35.32
CA VAL A 12 -14.18 -6.14 -34.99
C VAL A 12 -13.10 -5.10 -34.67
N LEU A 13 -13.10 -3.96 -35.37
CA LEU A 13 -12.18 -2.83 -35.12
C LEU A 13 -12.44 -2.13 -33.78
N LEU A 14 -13.69 -2.08 -33.31
CA LEU A 14 -14.04 -1.50 -32.01
C LEU A 14 -13.68 -2.43 -30.84
N ILE A 15 -13.73 -3.74 -31.04
CA ILE A 15 -13.37 -4.76 -30.03
C ILE A 15 -11.85 -4.84 -29.80
N SER A 16 -11.04 -4.38 -30.75
CA SER A 16 -9.57 -4.39 -30.63
C SER A 16 -8.98 -3.23 -29.82
N PHE A 17 -9.80 -2.24 -29.43
CA PHE A 17 -9.40 -1.15 -28.53
C PHE A 17 -9.77 -1.40 -27.05
N THR A 18 -10.42 -2.52 -26.72
CA THR A 18 -10.97 -2.77 -25.37
C THR A 18 -10.24 -3.87 -24.58
N SER A 19 -8.95 -4.08 -24.80
CA SER A 19 -8.15 -4.88 -23.87
C SER A 19 -6.99 -4.05 -23.32
N CYS A 20 -7.30 -3.14 -22.41
CA CYS A 20 -6.33 -2.80 -21.37
C CYS A 20 -6.29 -4.02 -20.45
N ASP A 21 -5.36 -4.94 -20.75
CA ASP A 21 -5.05 -6.01 -19.82
C ASP A 21 -4.76 -5.37 -18.47
N ALA A 22 -5.39 -5.86 -17.41
CA ALA A 22 -5.33 -5.32 -16.06
C ALA A 22 -3.96 -5.58 -15.43
N PHE A 23 -2.90 -5.04 -16.04
CA PHE A 23 -1.53 -5.24 -15.64
C PHE A 23 -1.21 -4.35 -14.45
N CYS A 24 -0.75 -4.97 -13.36
CA CYS A 24 -0.38 -4.28 -12.15
C CYS A 24 0.80 -3.32 -12.40
N LYS A 25 0.60 -2.01 -12.19
CA LYS A 25 1.62 -0.97 -12.48
C LYS A 25 2.95 -1.17 -11.73
N TYR A 26 2.93 -1.91 -10.63
CA TYR A 26 4.10 -2.15 -9.78
C TYR A 26 5.00 -3.29 -10.24
N LEU A 27 4.60 -4.04 -11.28
CA LEU A 27 5.44 -5.07 -11.88
C LEU A 27 6.73 -4.51 -12.51
N LYS A 28 6.76 -3.20 -12.78
CA LYS A 28 7.98 -2.48 -13.20
C LYS A 28 9.07 -2.44 -12.12
N PHE A 29 8.69 -2.56 -10.84
CA PHE A 29 9.62 -2.53 -9.71
C PHE A 29 10.08 -3.93 -9.32
N SER A 30 9.16 -4.89 -9.31
CA SER A 30 9.44 -6.30 -9.01
C SER A 30 8.41 -7.21 -9.67
N PRO A 31 8.82 -8.36 -10.24
CA PRO A 31 7.88 -9.32 -10.83
C PRO A 31 6.94 -9.97 -9.81
N ILE A 32 7.27 -9.90 -8.51
CA ILE A 32 6.49 -10.47 -7.40
C ILE A 32 6.06 -9.40 -6.40
N HIS A 33 5.72 -8.20 -6.89
CA HIS A 33 5.37 -7.07 -6.03
C HIS A 33 4.09 -7.35 -5.21
N SER A 34 4.09 -7.04 -3.91
CA SER A 34 2.98 -7.36 -2.98
C SER A 34 1.64 -6.74 -3.40
N TYR A 35 1.66 -5.54 -3.98
CA TYR A 35 0.46 -4.94 -4.57
C TYR A 35 -0.14 -5.76 -5.71
N CYS A 36 0.56 -6.69 -6.33
CA CYS A 36 0.04 -7.48 -7.43
C CYS A 36 -0.53 -8.82 -6.96
N ASN A 37 -0.30 -9.20 -5.71
CA ASN A 37 -0.78 -10.46 -5.17
C ASN A 37 -2.31 -10.45 -5.00
N PRO A 38 -2.97 -11.59 -5.28
CA PRO A 38 -4.39 -11.74 -4.99
C PRO A 38 -4.62 -11.77 -3.46
N PRO A 39 -5.81 -11.34 -2.97
CA PRO A 39 -6.13 -11.48 -1.55
C PRO A 39 -6.25 -12.96 -1.16
N ASN A 40 -5.86 -13.27 0.07
CA ASN A 40 -6.05 -14.59 0.65
C ASN A 40 -7.54 -14.78 1.00
N PRO A 41 -8.24 -15.77 0.41
CA PRO A 41 -9.66 -16.00 0.66
C PRO A 41 -9.98 -16.35 2.13
N GLU A 42 -9.01 -16.86 2.88
CA GLU A 42 -9.16 -17.21 4.29
C GLU A 42 -8.96 -16.01 5.23
N CYS A 43 -8.44 -14.89 4.72
CA CYS A 43 -8.24 -13.68 5.51
C CYS A 43 -9.50 -12.81 5.50
N ARG A 44 -10.22 -12.79 6.63
CA ARG A 44 -11.34 -11.89 6.85
C ARG A 44 -10.89 -10.67 7.65
N LEU A 45 -10.80 -9.53 6.98
CA LEU A 45 -10.53 -8.25 7.63
C LEU A 45 -11.72 -7.88 8.50
N LEU A 46 -11.44 -7.51 9.75
CA LEU A 46 -12.45 -7.03 10.70
C LEU A 46 -12.71 -5.54 10.51
N ASP A 47 -11.64 -4.81 10.18
CA ASP A 47 -11.66 -3.41 9.83
C ASP A 47 -10.62 -3.16 8.73
N THR A 48 -10.94 -2.25 7.82
CA THR A 48 -10.05 -1.80 6.74
C THR A 48 -9.97 -0.29 6.65
N GLU A 49 -10.74 0.41 7.46
CA GLU A 49 -10.76 1.85 7.47
C GLU A 49 -9.58 2.36 8.30
N VAL A 50 -8.85 3.31 7.73
CA VAL A 50 -7.83 4.09 8.43
C VAL A 50 -8.35 5.51 8.36
N THR A 51 -8.83 6.02 9.48
CA THR A 51 -9.43 7.36 9.57
C THR A 51 -8.36 8.43 9.40
N ASP A 52 -8.75 9.67 9.11
CA ASP A 52 -7.78 10.76 9.01
C ASP A 52 -7.10 11.04 10.36
N GLU A 53 -7.80 10.80 11.48
CA GLU A 53 -7.22 10.86 12.82
C GLU A 53 -6.13 9.77 13.00
N ASP A 54 -6.38 8.54 12.55
CA ASP A 54 -5.36 7.47 12.60
C ASP A 54 -4.11 7.83 11.77
N LYS A 55 -4.31 8.44 10.59
CA LYS A 55 -3.20 8.88 9.72
C LYS A 55 -2.36 9.94 10.41
N ASP A 56 -3.01 10.95 10.99
CA ASP A 56 -2.36 12.03 11.71
C ASP A 56 -1.60 11.50 12.93
N ASP A 57 -2.19 10.56 13.67
CA ASP A 57 -1.56 9.92 14.82
C ASP A 57 -0.32 9.13 14.44
N VAL A 58 -0.38 8.33 13.37
CA VAL A 58 0.75 7.55 12.87
C VAL A 58 1.89 8.48 12.43
N VAL A 59 1.60 9.51 11.64
CA VAL A 59 2.61 10.45 11.15
C VAL A 59 3.22 11.24 12.30
N ARG A 60 2.38 11.76 13.21
CA ARG A 60 2.81 12.48 14.41
C ARG A 60 3.74 11.64 15.26
N ALA A 61 3.35 10.41 15.60
CA ALA A 61 4.17 9.51 16.41
C ALA A 61 5.53 9.25 15.74
N HIS A 62 5.56 8.96 14.44
CA HIS A 62 6.82 8.77 13.72
C HIS A 62 7.70 10.03 13.77
N ASN A 63 7.12 11.21 13.54
CA ASN A 63 7.87 12.46 13.53
C ASN A 63 8.40 12.85 14.92
N GLU A 64 7.65 12.59 15.98
CA GLU A 64 8.10 12.79 17.37
C GLU A 64 9.33 11.92 17.67
N TYR A 65 9.27 10.63 17.36
CA TYR A 65 10.42 9.73 17.56
C TYR A 65 11.60 10.11 16.66
N ARG A 66 11.37 10.42 15.39
CA ARG A 66 12.42 10.87 14.46
C ARG A 66 13.10 12.14 14.98
N ASN A 67 12.34 13.09 15.51
CA ASN A 67 12.91 14.31 16.10
C ASN A 67 13.74 14.01 17.36
N LYS A 68 13.26 13.11 18.22
CA LYS A 68 14.02 12.64 19.40
C LYS A 68 15.35 12.02 19.00
N VAL A 69 15.37 11.18 17.96
CA VAL A 69 16.60 10.60 17.43
C VAL A 69 17.49 11.68 16.80
N ALA A 70 16.91 12.56 15.97
CA ALA A 70 17.67 13.59 15.25
C ALA A 70 18.42 14.54 16.18
N THR A 71 17.82 14.86 17.33
CA THR A 71 18.40 15.72 18.37
C THR A 71 19.33 14.98 19.34
N GLY A 72 19.55 13.67 19.16
CA GLY A 72 20.40 12.85 20.03
C GLY A 72 19.81 12.61 21.42
N GLN A 73 18.48 12.76 21.57
CA GLN A 73 17.77 12.58 22.83
C GLN A 73 17.30 11.13 23.06
N GLU A 74 17.50 10.24 22.10
CA GLU A 74 17.23 8.82 22.27
C GLU A 74 18.38 8.13 23.01
N SER A 75 18.11 7.70 24.24
CA SER A 75 19.07 7.05 25.14
C SER A 75 19.06 5.52 25.04
N ALA A 76 18.07 4.93 24.37
CA ALA A 76 18.02 3.49 24.11
C ALA A 76 19.21 3.05 23.24
N ALA A 77 19.49 1.74 23.25
CA ALA A 77 20.56 1.12 22.45
C ALA A 77 21.97 1.73 22.63
N GLY A 78 22.25 2.35 23.79
CA GLY A 78 23.53 3.01 24.07
C GLY A 78 23.60 4.47 23.63
N GLY A 79 22.46 5.06 23.27
CA GLY A 79 22.37 6.43 22.76
C GLY A 79 22.53 6.46 21.23
N MET A 80 21.60 7.12 20.54
CA MET A 80 21.74 7.35 19.11
C MET A 80 22.36 8.72 18.82
N PRO A 81 23.31 8.83 17.87
CA PRO A 81 23.92 10.11 17.52
C PRO A 81 22.92 11.05 16.85
N THR A 82 23.19 12.36 16.95
CA THR A 82 22.39 13.40 16.26
C THR A 82 22.42 13.20 14.75
N ALA A 83 21.28 13.39 14.08
CA ALA A 83 21.17 13.29 12.64
C ALA A 83 21.33 14.66 11.96
N ALA A 84 22.13 14.72 10.90
CA ALA A 84 22.38 15.98 10.18
C ALA A 84 21.23 16.45 9.29
N ASN A 85 20.36 15.53 8.83
CA ASN A 85 19.27 15.84 7.90
C ASN A 85 18.12 14.82 8.00
N MET A 86 17.43 14.79 9.14
CA MET A 86 16.28 13.91 9.34
C MET A 86 14.98 14.64 9.04
N MET A 87 14.41 14.39 7.85
CA MET A 87 13.20 15.07 7.37
C MET A 87 11.93 14.60 8.08
N GLU A 88 10.95 15.49 8.17
CA GLU A 88 9.59 15.18 8.59
C GLU A 88 8.91 14.25 7.57
N MET A 89 8.22 13.22 8.07
CA MET A 89 7.41 12.32 7.25
C MET A 89 6.03 12.92 7.01
N VAL A 90 5.45 12.57 5.86
CA VAL A 90 4.07 12.87 5.49
C VAL A 90 3.36 11.57 5.16
N TRP A 91 2.04 11.57 5.28
CA TRP A 91 1.22 10.46 4.83
C TRP A 91 1.27 10.33 3.30
N ASP A 92 1.32 9.09 2.80
CA ASP A 92 1.29 8.78 1.37
C ASP A 92 0.24 7.70 1.09
N ASP A 93 -0.81 8.08 0.35
CA ASP A 93 -1.94 7.20 0.05
C ASP A 93 -1.57 6.05 -0.89
N GLU A 94 -0.55 6.21 -1.74
CA GLU A 94 -0.06 5.14 -2.60
C GLU A 94 0.56 4.03 -1.75
N LEU A 95 1.45 4.40 -0.83
CA LEU A 95 2.06 3.47 0.12
C LEU A 95 1.03 2.83 1.05
N ALA A 96 0.06 3.61 1.56
CA ALA A 96 -1.03 3.10 2.37
C ALA A 96 -1.84 2.03 1.62
N SER A 97 -2.15 2.27 0.35
CA SER A 97 -2.89 1.30 -0.47
C SER A 97 -2.13 -0.02 -0.68
N ILE A 98 -0.79 0.04 -0.75
CA ILE A 98 0.08 -1.13 -0.83
C ILE A 98 0.11 -1.89 0.49
N ALA A 99 0.20 -1.18 1.62
CA ALA A 99 0.12 -1.78 2.94
C ALA A 99 -1.22 -2.51 3.13
N THR A 100 -2.35 -1.84 2.86
CA THR A 100 -3.68 -2.45 2.95
C THR A 100 -3.79 -3.68 2.06
N LYS A 101 -3.28 -3.64 0.82
CA LYS A 101 -3.30 -4.82 -0.07
C LYS A 101 -2.48 -5.99 0.49
N THR A 102 -1.32 -5.69 1.05
CA THR A 102 -0.45 -6.69 1.70
C THR A 102 -1.16 -7.34 2.89
N CYS A 103 -1.88 -6.56 3.71
CA CYS A 103 -2.68 -7.10 4.83
C CYS A 103 -3.74 -8.14 4.40
N ARG A 104 -4.25 -8.05 3.16
CA ARG A 104 -5.25 -9.01 2.65
C ARG A 104 -4.63 -10.29 2.10
N ASP A 105 -3.39 -10.23 1.65
CA ASP A 105 -2.67 -11.35 1.04
C ASP A 105 -2.01 -12.23 2.12
N VAL A 106 -1.42 -11.61 3.14
CA VAL A 106 -0.67 -12.36 4.16
C VAL A 106 -1.63 -13.07 5.12
N TYR A 107 -1.48 -14.39 5.26
CA TYR A 107 -1.95 -15.10 6.45
C TYR A 107 -1.15 -14.57 7.64
N ILE A 108 -1.73 -13.66 8.42
CA ILE A 108 -1.20 -13.30 9.72
C ILE A 108 -1.65 -14.45 10.65
N PRO A 109 -0.79 -15.43 10.99
CA PRO A 109 -1.13 -16.33 12.09
C PRO A 109 -1.39 -15.42 13.29
N SER A 110 -2.51 -15.63 13.96
CA SER A 110 -3.13 -14.81 15.02
C SER A 110 -2.25 -14.57 16.26
N ARG A 111 -1.01 -14.11 16.08
CA ARG A 111 0.01 -13.95 17.11
C ARG A 111 0.74 -12.61 17.07
N LEU A 112 0.44 -11.75 16.09
CA LEU A 112 0.66 -10.32 16.23
C LEU A 112 -0.70 -9.67 16.54
N LEU A 113 -1.09 -9.84 17.79
CA LEU A 113 -2.06 -8.99 18.46
C LEU A 113 -1.67 -7.53 18.22
N CYS A 114 -2.63 -6.72 17.77
CA CYS A 114 -2.70 -5.34 18.19
C CYS A 114 -2.57 -5.33 19.72
N LEU A 115 -1.41 -4.92 20.22
CA LEU A 115 -1.25 -4.55 21.62
C LEU A 115 -2.06 -3.27 21.82
N SER A 116 -3.31 -3.41 22.22
CA SER A 116 -3.96 -2.63 23.29
C SER A 116 -5.47 -2.86 23.29
N SER A 117 -5.93 -3.67 24.23
CA SER A 117 -7.23 -3.44 24.84
C SER A 117 -7.19 -4.03 26.25
N SER A 118 -7.05 -3.09 27.20
CA SER A 118 -7.37 -3.16 28.64
C SER A 118 -6.48 -4.00 29.55
#